data_AF-A0A4R9BQD5-F1
#
_entry.id   AF-A0A4R9BQD5-F1
#
_cell.length_a   1.000
_cell.length_b   1.000
_cell.length_c   1.000
_cell.angle_alpha   90.00
_cell.angle_beta   90.00
_cell.angle_gamma   90.00
#
_symmetry.space_group_name_H-M   'P 1'
#
loop_
_entity.id
_entity.type
_entity.pdbx_description
1 polymer ?
#
loop_
_entity_poly.entity_id
_entity_poly.type
_entity_poly.pdbx_seq_one_letter_code
_entity_poly.pdbx_strand_id
1 'polypeptide(L)'
;MSNGTTNLVSLGVYPTQAAGVDANALSLGCSAAELFSTRTHLIALLEEQLTDQRHDLFTRLGLGHLAGKLYALLRQHPSLTIDTAARLLGVTARHTATILSRLRRHKLLVVHRNGWARSKRDLRNQTALQINVLGTLLARAERYRIEREVWAWWQAELTTMMSAPGSRPRRPHVSSRPLFEASTPGERVWPRYPRASTHLADHRSALELVGAGLLNPENRWQYLGEAA
;
A
#
# COMPACT_ATOMS: atom_id res chain seq x y z
N MET A 1 -61.43 5.76 51.69
CA MET A 1 -59.96 5.82 51.57
C MET A 1 -59.57 4.90 50.42
N SER A 2 -58.86 5.47 49.44
CA SER A 2 -58.08 4.92 48.30
C SER A 2 -58.51 3.57 47.66
N ASN A 3 -58.98 3.56 46.40
CA ASN A 3 -58.27 3.71 45.12
C ASN A 3 -57.44 2.49 44.71
N GLY A 4 -57.72 1.95 43.51
CA GLY A 4 -56.75 1.15 42.77
C GLY A 4 -57.29 0.35 41.56
N THR A 5 -56.96 0.84 40.36
CA THR A 5 -56.73 0.10 39.09
C THR A 5 -57.94 -0.36 38.25
N THR A 6 -58.02 0.10 36.98
CA THR A 6 -58.13 -0.72 35.73
C THR A 6 -58.14 0.18 34.47
N ASN A 7 -57.12 0.02 33.62
CA ASN A 7 -57.06 -0.01 32.14
C ASN A 7 -58.27 0.46 31.27
N LEU A 8 -58.01 1.31 30.26
CA LEU A 8 -57.97 0.96 28.80
C LEU A 8 -58.00 2.21 27.88
N VAL A 9 -57.29 2.05 26.77
CA VAL A 9 -57.09 2.96 25.62
C VAL A 9 -58.38 3.18 24.82
N SER A 10 -58.65 4.40 24.36
CA SER A 10 -59.24 4.68 23.03
C SER A 10 -59.41 6.19 22.81
N LEU A 11 -58.63 6.80 21.93
CA LEU A 11 -59.02 8.04 21.25
C LEU A 11 -58.34 8.11 19.87
N GLY A 12 -59.17 8.23 18.84
CA GLY A 12 -58.83 9.02 17.65
C GLY A 12 -58.47 8.24 16.39
N VAL A 13 -59.50 7.82 15.65
CA VAL A 13 -59.43 7.63 14.20
C VAL A 13 -59.48 9.01 13.53
N TYR A 14 -58.55 9.30 12.61
CA TYR A 14 -58.80 10.11 11.41
C TYR A 14 -57.94 9.60 10.24
N PRO A 15 -58.45 9.72 8.99
CA PRO A 15 -58.01 8.94 7.84
C PRO A 15 -56.91 9.59 6.99
N THR A 16 -56.24 8.72 6.25
CA THR A 16 -55.46 8.90 5.01
C THR A 16 -55.65 10.21 4.24
N GLN A 17 -54.56 10.98 4.08
CA GLN A 17 -54.27 11.68 2.84
C GLN A 17 -52.79 11.55 2.50
N ALA A 18 -52.54 11.08 1.27
CA ALA A 18 -51.25 10.93 0.65
C ALA A 18 -50.57 12.30 0.52
N ALA A 19 -49.43 12.45 1.20
CA ALA A 19 -48.39 13.37 0.76
C ALA A 19 -47.24 12.49 0.30
N GLY A 20 -47.12 12.35 -1.02
CA GLY A 20 -45.93 11.84 -1.65
C GLY A 20 -44.76 12.68 -1.16
N VAL A 21 -44.00 12.11 -0.24
CA VAL A 21 -42.68 12.62 0.08
C VAL A 21 -41.87 12.30 -1.15
N ASP A 22 -41.62 13.33 -1.95
CA ASP A 22 -40.72 13.31 -3.09
C ASP A 22 -39.35 12.79 -2.63
N ALA A 23 -39.20 11.46 -2.65
CA ALA A 23 -37.96 10.74 -2.45
C ALA A 23 -37.01 10.92 -3.67
N ASN A 24 -37.08 12.09 -4.31
CA ASN A 24 -36.41 12.41 -5.55
C ASN A 24 -35.57 13.70 -5.48
N ALA A 25 -35.47 14.33 -4.31
CA ALA A 25 -34.79 15.62 -4.16
C ALA A 25 -33.32 15.55 -3.70
N LEU A 26 -32.71 14.35 -3.60
CA LEU A 26 -31.27 14.18 -3.35
C LEU A 26 -30.63 13.13 -4.30
N SER A 27 -31.21 12.93 -5.47
CA SER A 27 -30.56 12.23 -6.58
C SER A 27 -29.43 13.12 -7.11
N LEU A 28 -28.21 12.92 -6.61
CA LEU A 28 -27.03 13.13 -7.44
C LEU A 28 -27.29 12.31 -8.72
N GLY A 29 -27.62 12.99 -9.81
CA GLY A 29 -28.24 12.44 -11.03
C GLY A 29 -27.39 11.47 -11.85
N CYS A 30 -26.64 10.60 -11.19
CA CYS A 30 -25.82 9.57 -11.77
C CYS A 30 -26.36 8.22 -11.26
N SER A 31 -26.78 7.35 -12.18
CA SER A 31 -27.26 6.03 -11.82
C SER A 31 -26.14 5.22 -11.14
N ALA A 32 -26.51 4.21 -10.33
CA ALA A 32 -25.51 3.33 -9.70
C ALA A 32 -24.56 2.70 -10.75
N ALA A 33 -25.09 2.34 -11.92
CA ALA A 33 -24.30 1.82 -13.04
C ALA A 33 -23.25 2.82 -13.55
N GLU A 34 -23.60 4.10 -13.67
CA GLU A 34 -22.68 5.16 -14.07
C GLU A 34 -21.61 5.45 -13.00
N LEU A 35 -21.95 5.35 -11.71
CA LEU A 35 -20.97 5.45 -10.63
C LEU A 35 -19.96 4.30 -10.69
N PHE A 36 -20.41 3.07 -10.92
CA PHE A 36 -19.52 1.91 -11.07
C PHE A 36 -18.64 2.00 -12.32
N SER A 37 -19.19 2.46 -13.45
CA SER A 37 -18.40 2.65 -14.68
C SER A 37 -17.34 3.75 -14.50
N THR A 38 -17.72 4.88 -13.89
CA THR A 38 -16.81 5.98 -13.56
C THR A 38 -15.71 5.51 -12.62
N ARG A 39 -16.06 4.79 -11.55
CA ARG A 39 -15.08 4.22 -10.61
C ARG A 39 -14.09 3.30 -11.33
N THR A 40 -14.60 2.39 -12.16
CA THR A 40 -13.77 1.43 -12.90
C THR A 40 -12.80 2.15 -13.85
N HIS A 41 -13.29 3.18 -14.55
CA HIS A 41 -12.46 4.01 -15.41
C HIS A 41 -11.37 4.77 -14.63
N LEU A 42 -11.72 5.38 -13.49
CA LEU A 42 -10.74 6.08 -12.65
C LEU A 42 -9.69 5.15 -12.07
N ILE A 43 -10.06 3.93 -11.66
CA ILE A 43 -9.11 2.92 -11.20
C ILE A 43 -8.12 2.58 -12.32
N ALA A 44 -8.60 2.31 -13.54
CA ALA A 44 -7.72 2.02 -14.68
C ALA A 44 -6.75 3.19 -14.97
N LEU A 45 -7.25 4.43 -14.96
CA LEU A 45 -6.41 5.62 -15.15
C LEU A 45 -5.34 5.75 -14.06
N LEU A 46 -5.70 5.50 -12.80
CA LEU A 46 -4.76 5.56 -11.68
C LEU A 46 -3.72 4.44 -11.75
N GLU A 47 -4.11 3.23 -12.14
CA GLU A 47 -3.20 2.10 -12.32
C GLU A 47 -2.18 2.36 -13.44
N GLU A 48 -2.63 2.93 -14.57
CA GLU A 48 -1.75 3.35 -15.66
C GLU A 48 -0.78 4.45 -15.20
N GLN A 49 -1.28 5.45 -14.48
CA GLN A 49 -0.45 6.53 -13.94
C GLN A 49 0.59 6.01 -12.96
N LEU A 50 0.18 5.13 -12.03
CA LEU A 50 1.07 4.51 -11.06
C LEU A 50 2.11 3.65 -11.75
N THR A 51 1.72 2.88 -12.77
CA THR A 51 2.65 2.04 -13.54
C THR A 51 3.73 2.90 -14.23
N ASP A 52 3.33 4.01 -14.85
CA ASP A 52 4.29 4.90 -15.49
C ASP A 52 5.17 5.67 -14.50
N GLN A 53 4.64 6.05 -13.35
CA GLN A 53 5.38 6.75 -12.29
C GLN A 53 6.32 5.83 -11.50
N ARG A 54 5.98 4.54 -11.37
CA ARG A 54 6.76 3.50 -10.67
C ARG A 54 7.96 3.03 -11.50
N HIS A 55 8.75 3.97 -11.97
CA HIS A 55 9.99 3.71 -12.68
C HIS A 55 11.17 4.27 -11.88
N ASP A 56 12.29 3.55 -11.85
CA ASP A 56 13.53 3.95 -11.14
C ASP A 56 13.98 5.37 -11.50
N LEU A 57 13.81 5.72 -12.77
CA LEU A 57 14.10 7.04 -13.32
C LEU A 57 13.39 8.20 -12.59
N PHE A 58 12.19 7.98 -12.05
CA PHE A 58 11.39 9.03 -11.39
C PHE A 58 11.58 9.05 -9.87
N THR A 59 12.54 8.28 -9.36
CA THR A 59 12.95 8.37 -7.95
C THR A 59 13.67 9.70 -7.66
N ARG A 60 13.86 10.01 -6.37
CA ARG A 60 14.54 11.25 -5.93
C ARG A 60 15.97 11.36 -6.46
N LEU A 61 16.68 10.23 -6.63
CA LEU A 61 18.03 10.19 -7.18
C LEU A 61 18.07 10.40 -8.70
N GLY A 62 16.95 10.22 -9.40
CA GLY A 62 16.82 10.40 -10.85
C GLY A 62 16.23 11.76 -11.25
N LEU A 63 15.20 11.72 -12.10
CA LEU A 63 14.50 12.90 -12.60
C LEU A 63 13.44 13.45 -11.65
N GLY A 64 13.09 12.69 -10.60
CA GLY A 64 12.14 13.07 -9.57
C GLY A 64 10.67 12.76 -9.90
N HIS A 65 9.84 12.79 -8.86
CA HIS A 65 8.45 12.34 -8.91
C HIS A 65 7.55 13.22 -9.80
N LEU A 66 7.75 14.55 -9.81
CA LEU A 66 6.98 15.44 -10.69
C LEU A 66 7.25 15.18 -12.17
N ALA A 67 8.49 14.80 -12.52
CA ALA A 67 8.83 14.40 -13.88
C ALA A 67 8.10 13.11 -14.27
N GLY A 68 7.99 12.15 -13.35
CA GLY A 68 7.18 10.94 -13.52
C GLY A 68 5.69 11.21 -13.66
N LYS A 69 5.13 12.11 -12.83
CA LYS A 69 3.73 12.52 -12.92
C LYS A 69 3.43 13.20 -14.25
N LEU A 70 4.29 14.12 -14.69
CA LEU A 70 4.15 14.78 -15.99
C LEU A 70 4.26 13.79 -17.15
N TYR A 71 5.23 12.87 -17.07
CA TYR A 71 5.35 11.80 -18.05
C TYR A 71 4.06 10.99 -18.09
N ALA A 72 3.56 10.49 -16.96
CA ALA A 72 2.29 9.77 -16.80
C ALA A 72 1.10 10.49 -17.44
N LEU A 73 0.93 11.79 -17.17
CA LEU A 73 -0.14 12.61 -17.76
C LEU A 73 -0.11 12.64 -19.29
N LEU A 74 1.07 12.60 -19.91
CA LEU A 74 1.22 12.56 -21.37
C LEU A 74 0.84 11.20 -22.00
N ARG A 75 0.42 10.19 -21.22
CA ARG A 75 -0.28 9.01 -21.74
C ARG A 75 -1.75 9.31 -22.00
N GLN A 76 -2.36 10.10 -21.11
CA GLN A 76 -3.78 10.46 -21.16
C GLN A 76 -4.03 11.63 -22.11
N HIS A 77 -3.04 12.52 -22.25
CA HIS A 77 -3.09 13.65 -23.14
C HIS A 77 -2.01 13.51 -24.22
N PRO A 78 -2.37 13.45 -25.52
CA PRO A 78 -1.40 13.22 -26.59
C PRO A 78 -0.34 14.32 -26.68
N SER A 79 -0.70 15.55 -26.29
CA SER A 79 0.24 16.65 -26.12
C SER A 79 -0.23 17.63 -25.05
N LEU A 80 0.71 18.23 -24.32
CA LEU A 80 0.44 19.26 -23.32
C LEU A 80 1.26 20.52 -23.57
N THR A 81 0.63 21.69 -23.39
CA THR A 81 1.33 22.97 -23.31
C THR A 81 1.93 23.16 -21.92
N ILE A 82 2.83 24.15 -21.77
CA ILE A 82 3.45 24.44 -20.46
C ILE A 82 2.38 24.86 -19.45
N ASP A 83 1.40 25.69 -19.84
CA ASP A 83 0.37 26.20 -18.93
C ASP A 83 -0.63 25.13 -18.52
N THR A 84 -1.03 24.25 -19.45
CA THR A 84 -1.91 23.12 -19.14
C THR A 84 -1.22 22.13 -18.21
N ALA A 85 0.05 21.79 -18.48
CA ALA A 85 0.85 20.94 -17.61
C ALA A 85 1.06 21.56 -16.22
N ALA A 86 1.30 22.87 -16.13
CA ALA A 86 1.45 23.59 -14.87
C ALA A 86 0.19 23.51 -14.00
N ARG A 87 -0.99 23.72 -14.60
CA ARG A 87 -2.29 23.57 -13.92
C ARG A 87 -2.52 22.14 -13.45
N LEU A 88 -2.26 21.14 -14.28
CA LEU A 88 -2.46 19.73 -13.92
C LEU A 88 -1.50 19.23 -12.83
N LEU A 89 -0.27 19.74 -12.82
CA LEU A 89 0.73 19.39 -11.80
C LEU A 89 0.53 20.19 -10.50
N GLY A 90 -0.12 21.34 -10.55
CA GLY A 90 -0.24 22.27 -9.42
C GLY A 90 1.07 23.02 -9.12
N VAL A 91 1.88 23.29 -10.15
CA VAL A 91 3.17 23.98 -10.00
C VAL A 91 3.28 25.15 -10.98
N THR A 92 4.27 26.02 -10.79
CA THR A 92 4.45 27.19 -11.67
C THR A 92 4.85 26.78 -13.10
N ALA A 93 4.49 27.62 -14.08
CA ALA A 93 4.89 27.42 -15.48
C ALA A 93 6.41 27.33 -15.65
N ARG A 94 7.16 28.16 -14.90
CA ARG A 94 8.64 28.12 -14.88
C ARG A 94 9.17 26.76 -14.40
N HIS A 95 8.61 26.22 -13.31
CA HIS A 95 9.03 24.91 -12.80
C HIS A 95 8.68 23.80 -13.80
N THR A 96 7.49 23.86 -14.39
CA THR A 96 7.03 22.92 -15.43
C THR A 96 7.94 22.93 -16.66
N ALA A 97 8.33 24.12 -17.14
CA ALA A 97 9.27 24.26 -18.25
C ALA A 97 10.63 23.62 -17.95
N THR A 98 11.13 23.76 -16.72
CA THR A 98 12.37 23.09 -16.27
C THR A 98 12.21 21.57 -16.32
N ILE A 99 11.10 21.02 -15.83
CA ILE A 99 10.84 19.57 -15.86
C ILE A 99 10.78 19.07 -17.31
N LEU A 100 10.02 19.74 -18.18
CA LEU A 100 9.90 19.39 -19.60
C LEU A 100 11.27 19.42 -20.30
N SER A 101 12.08 20.44 -20.01
CA SER A 101 13.43 20.56 -20.55
C SER A 101 14.34 19.43 -20.09
N ARG A 102 14.27 19.04 -18.81
CA ARG A 102 15.00 17.88 -18.27
C ARG A 102 14.59 16.58 -18.96
N LEU A 103 13.30 16.34 -19.13
CA LEU A 103 12.78 15.14 -19.81
C LEU A 103 13.18 15.11 -21.30
N ARG A 104 13.18 16.27 -21.98
CA ARG A 104 13.66 16.39 -23.37
C ARG A 104 15.14 16.05 -23.51
N ARG A 105 15.99 16.48 -22.57
CA ARG A 105 17.43 16.20 -22.61
C ARG A 105 17.73 14.70 -22.68
N HIS A 106 16.91 13.89 -22.02
CA HIS A 106 16.99 12.43 -22.05
C HIS A 106 16.15 11.78 -23.17
N LYS A 107 15.68 12.57 -24.14
CA LYS A 107 14.89 12.12 -25.30
C LYS A 107 13.59 11.38 -24.94
N LEU A 108 13.06 11.63 -23.73
CA LEU A 108 11.80 11.05 -23.27
C LEU A 108 10.59 11.79 -23.84
N LEU A 109 10.77 13.08 -24.15
CA LEU A 109 9.77 13.94 -24.75
C LEU A 109 10.26 14.53 -26.07
N VAL A 110 9.30 14.82 -26.94
CA VAL A 110 9.49 15.47 -28.24
C VAL A 110 8.57 16.69 -28.31
N VAL A 111 9.02 17.74 -29.00
CA VAL A 111 8.18 18.90 -29.31
C VAL A 111 7.25 18.52 -30.45
N HIS A 112 5.95 18.62 -30.20
CA HIS A 112 4.86 18.39 -31.13
C HIS A 112 4.22 19.75 -31.52
N ARG A 113 3.43 19.77 -32.61
CA ARG A 113 2.78 21.00 -33.10
C ARG A 113 1.91 21.69 -32.02
N ASN A 114 1.30 20.89 -31.15
CA ASN A 114 0.35 21.34 -30.13
C ASN A 114 0.96 21.36 -28.71
N GLY A 115 2.28 21.24 -28.58
CA GLY A 115 2.97 21.25 -27.28
C GLY A 115 3.96 20.10 -27.14
N TRP A 116 4.12 19.60 -25.92
CA TRP A 116 5.05 18.51 -25.62
C TRP A 116 4.35 17.17 -25.66
N ALA A 117 4.97 16.18 -26.29
CA ALA A 117 4.45 14.81 -26.39
C ALA A 117 5.51 13.79 -25.95
N ARG A 118 5.09 12.58 -25.60
CA ARG A 118 6.02 11.48 -25.34
C ARG A 118 6.78 11.10 -26.61
N SER A 119 8.03 10.70 -26.44
CA SER A 119 8.76 10.01 -27.50
C SER A 119 8.07 8.68 -27.81
N LYS A 120 8.04 8.31 -29.11
CA LYS A 120 7.48 7.02 -29.55
C LYS A 120 8.25 5.82 -28.98
N ARG A 121 9.54 6.00 -28.72
CA ARG A 121 10.41 4.97 -28.14
C ARG A 121 10.49 5.14 -26.63
N ASP A 122 10.25 4.06 -25.89
CA ASP A 122 10.47 4.04 -24.46
C ASP A 122 11.98 3.94 -24.17
N LEU A 123 12.55 5.06 -23.71
CA LEU A 123 13.96 5.19 -23.37
C LEU A 123 14.19 5.26 -21.85
N ARG A 124 13.17 4.95 -21.02
CA ARG A 124 13.25 5.08 -19.56
C ARG A 124 14.33 4.20 -18.95
N ASN A 125 14.43 2.93 -19.35
CA ASN A 125 15.46 2.01 -18.87
C ASN A 125 16.87 2.44 -19.28
N GLN A 126 17.06 2.83 -20.55
CA GLN A 126 18.35 3.32 -21.03
C GLN A 126 18.78 4.58 -20.28
N THR A 127 17.85 5.50 -20.04
CA THR A 127 18.11 6.71 -19.26
C THR A 127 18.43 6.38 -17.80
N ALA A 128 17.72 5.43 -17.20
CA ALA A 128 17.97 4.99 -15.82
C ALA A 128 19.37 4.37 -15.68
N LEU A 129 19.84 3.64 -16.68
CA LEU A 129 21.22 3.15 -16.75
C LEU A 129 22.21 4.31 -16.85
N GLN A 130 21.99 5.29 -17.74
CA GLN A 130 22.88 6.43 -17.91
C GLN A 130 23.03 7.29 -16.64
N ILE A 131 21.98 7.39 -15.81
CA ILE A 131 21.98 8.15 -14.55
C ILE A 131 22.34 7.23 -13.35
N ASN A 132 22.62 5.94 -13.58
CA ASN A 132 22.94 4.94 -12.54
C ASN A 132 21.86 4.81 -11.45
N VAL A 133 20.58 4.89 -11.83
CA VAL A 133 19.44 4.74 -10.90
C VAL A 133 18.67 3.43 -11.08
N LEU A 134 19.01 2.65 -12.11
CA LEU A 134 18.36 1.35 -12.35
C LEU A 134 18.52 0.41 -11.14
N GLY A 135 17.44 -0.24 -10.74
CA GLY A 135 17.41 -1.16 -9.60
C GLY A 135 17.13 -0.49 -8.25
N THR A 136 16.97 0.84 -8.19
CA THR A 136 16.72 1.56 -6.93
C THR A 136 15.45 1.11 -6.23
N LEU A 137 14.35 0.93 -6.98
CA LEU A 137 13.07 0.48 -6.42
C LEU A 137 13.12 -0.99 -6.00
N LEU A 138 13.82 -1.84 -6.75
CA LEU A 138 14.02 -3.25 -6.37
C LEU A 138 14.83 -3.36 -5.09
N ALA A 139 15.95 -2.63 -4.99
CA ALA A 139 16.76 -2.60 -3.78
C ALA A 139 15.95 -2.07 -2.57
N ARG A 140 15.07 -1.08 -2.79
CA ARG A 140 14.16 -0.59 -1.73
C ARG A 140 13.12 -1.63 -1.35
N ALA A 141 12.52 -2.31 -2.32
CA ALA A 141 11.53 -3.35 -2.07
C ALA A 141 12.13 -4.50 -1.25
N GLU A 142 13.37 -4.89 -1.54
CA GLU A 142 14.06 -5.94 -0.79
C GLU A 142 14.36 -5.52 0.64
N ARG A 143 14.87 -4.30 0.85
CA ARG A 143 15.04 -3.76 2.22
C ARG A 143 13.74 -3.77 3.01
N TYR A 144 12.63 -3.33 2.40
CA TYR A 144 11.32 -3.36 3.06
C TYR A 144 10.77 -4.76 3.25
N ARG A 145 11.11 -5.72 2.40
CA ARG A 145 10.77 -7.14 2.61
C ARG A 145 11.44 -7.65 3.87
N ILE A 146 12.76 -7.44 3.99
CA ILE A 146 13.56 -7.80 5.16
C ILE A 146 13.03 -7.11 6.42
N GLU A 147 12.82 -5.79 6.38
CA GLU A 147 12.30 -5.03 7.53
C GLU A 147 10.92 -5.54 7.99
N ARG A 148 10.01 -5.85 7.06
CA ARG A 148 8.68 -6.39 7.41
C ARG A 148 8.78 -7.76 8.06
N GLU A 149 9.68 -8.62 7.58
CA GLU A 149 9.90 -9.94 8.15
C GLU A 149 10.50 -9.85 9.56
N VAL A 150 11.50 -8.99 9.77
CA VAL A 150 12.03 -8.69 11.11
C VAL A 150 10.95 -8.13 12.03
N TRP A 151 10.09 -7.23 11.52
CA TRP A 151 9.01 -6.66 12.30
C TRP A 151 7.95 -7.71 12.68
N ALA A 152 7.57 -8.59 11.76
CA ALA A 152 6.66 -9.69 12.04
C ALA A 152 7.24 -10.64 13.10
N TRP A 153 8.53 -10.94 13.02
CA TRP A 153 9.24 -11.72 14.03
C TRP A 153 9.23 -11.03 15.40
N TRP A 154 9.52 -9.74 15.46
CA TRP A 154 9.48 -8.97 16.72
C TRP A 154 8.08 -8.91 17.33
N GLN A 155 7.04 -8.70 16.51
CA GLN A 155 5.65 -8.70 16.97
C GLN A 155 5.26 -10.05 17.58
N ALA A 156 5.71 -11.17 16.99
CA ALA A 156 5.46 -12.50 17.54
C ALA A 156 6.18 -12.74 18.88
N GLU A 157 7.41 -12.26 19.02
CA GLU A 157 8.17 -12.32 20.28
C GLU A 157 7.50 -11.47 21.36
N LEU A 158 7.15 -10.22 21.04
CA LEU A 158 6.47 -9.30 21.96
C LEU A 158 5.12 -9.88 22.42
N THR A 159 4.35 -10.46 21.50
CA THR A 159 3.10 -11.18 21.83
C THR A 159 3.38 -12.32 22.82
N THR A 160 4.45 -13.08 22.62
CA THR A 160 4.81 -14.19 23.53
C THR A 160 5.26 -13.69 24.90
N MET A 161 6.01 -12.59 24.97
CA MET A 161 6.45 -11.97 26.23
C MET A 161 5.28 -11.43 27.04
N MET A 162 4.31 -10.79 26.36
CA MET A 162 3.11 -10.23 26.99
C MET A 162 2.06 -11.30 27.34
N SER A 163 2.13 -12.49 26.72
CA SER A 163 1.20 -13.58 26.99
C SER A 163 1.41 -14.21 28.38
N ALA A 164 0.29 -14.57 29.03
CA ALA A 164 0.29 -15.35 30.26
C ALA A 164 1.02 -16.69 30.06
N PRO A 165 1.72 -17.23 31.08
CA PRO A 165 2.54 -18.44 30.93
C PRO A 165 1.82 -19.68 30.36
N GLY A 166 0.51 -19.82 30.61
CA GLY A 166 -0.31 -20.91 30.09
C GLY A 166 -0.73 -20.76 28.62
N SER A 167 -0.71 -19.53 28.10
CA SER A 167 -1.12 -19.19 26.73
C SER A 167 0.05 -19.07 25.76
N ARG A 168 1.29 -19.28 26.24
CA ARG A 168 2.49 -19.21 25.40
C ARG A 168 2.56 -20.45 24.49
N PRO A 169 3.06 -20.32 23.25
CA PRO A 169 3.32 -21.47 22.40
C PRO A 169 4.27 -22.44 23.10
N ARG A 170 3.91 -23.71 23.16
CA ARG A 170 4.70 -24.79 23.78
C ARG A 170 4.85 -25.90 22.78
N ARG A 171 6.09 -26.32 22.57
CA ARG A 171 6.37 -27.51 21.76
C ARG A 171 5.66 -28.71 22.40
N PRO A 172 4.78 -29.42 21.67
CA PRO A 172 4.17 -30.65 22.17
C PRO A 172 5.27 -31.66 22.49
N HIS A 173 5.07 -32.45 23.53
CA HIS A 173 6.03 -33.49 23.89
C HIS A 173 6.09 -34.54 22.77
N VAL A 174 7.26 -35.14 22.51
CA VAL A 174 7.47 -36.10 21.40
C VAL A 174 6.48 -37.27 21.44
N SER A 175 6.04 -37.67 22.64
CA SER A 175 5.05 -38.74 22.82
C SER A 175 3.58 -38.29 22.75
N SER A 176 3.30 -36.99 22.64
CA SER A 176 1.93 -36.49 22.62
C SER A 176 1.30 -36.76 21.24
N ARG A 177 0.20 -37.52 21.25
CA ARG A 177 -0.66 -37.70 20.07
C ARG A 177 -1.80 -36.69 20.15
N PRO A 178 -1.92 -35.74 19.21
CA PRO A 178 -3.06 -34.84 19.19
C PRO A 178 -4.33 -35.66 18.92
N LEU A 179 -5.29 -35.60 19.86
CA LEU A 179 -6.62 -36.21 19.67
C LEU A 179 -7.54 -35.32 18.82
N PHE A 180 -7.25 -34.02 18.77
CA PHE A 180 -7.93 -33.03 17.94
C PHE A 180 -6.89 -32.14 17.26
N GLU A 181 -7.20 -31.68 16.04
CA GLU A 181 -6.39 -30.70 15.34
C GLU A 181 -6.55 -29.34 16.03
N ALA A 182 -5.46 -28.84 16.62
CA ALA A 182 -5.48 -27.54 17.28
C ALA A 182 -5.59 -26.44 16.21
N SER A 183 -6.51 -25.48 16.40
CA SER A 183 -6.65 -24.33 15.50
C SER A 183 -5.46 -23.37 15.54
N THR A 184 -4.64 -23.45 16.58
CA THR A 184 -3.40 -22.69 16.73
C THR A 184 -2.18 -23.61 16.76
N PRO A 185 -1.09 -23.28 16.03
CA PRO A 185 0.15 -24.03 16.11
C PRO A 185 0.65 -24.08 17.56
N GLY A 186 0.88 -25.30 18.07
CA GLY A 186 1.43 -25.47 19.42
C GLY A 186 2.87 -24.95 19.52
N GLU A 187 3.65 -25.11 18.46
CA GLU A 187 5.04 -24.64 18.40
C GLU A 187 5.15 -23.19 17.93
N ARG A 188 6.23 -22.51 18.34
CA ARG A 188 6.52 -21.15 17.88
C ARG A 188 6.73 -21.18 16.36
N VAL A 189 6.01 -20.32 15.65
CA VAL A 189 6.18 -20.11 14.19
C VAL A 189 7.54 -19.45 13.88
N TRP A 190 8.04 -18.64 14.80
CA TRP A 190 9.31 -17.95 14.68
C TRP A 190 10.31 -18.45 15.74
N PRO A 191 11.61 -18.57 15.40
CA PRO A 191 12.64 -18.84 16.41
C PRO A 191 12.70 -17.72 17.45
N ARG A 192 13.46 -17.91 18.54
CA ARG A 192 13.61 -16.84 19.54
C ARG A 192 14.34 -15.64 18.96
N TYR A 193 13.80 -14.45 19.17
CA TYR A 193 14.42 -13.21 18.71
C TYR A 193 15.83 -13.06 19.31
N PRO A 194 16.87 -12.69 18.52
CA PRO A 194 18.23 -12.54 19.01
C PRO A 194 18.31 -11.49 20.11
N ARG A 195 19.13 -11.76 21.12
CA ARG A 195 19.34 -10.88 22.26
C ARG A 195 20.78 -10.43 22.30
N ALA A 196 21.00 -9.19 22.69
CA ALA A 196 22.35 -8.71 22.99
C ALA A 196 22.85 -9.38 24.28
N SER A 197 24.16 -9.28 24.55
CA SER A 197 24.75 -9.70 25.83
C SER A 197 24.11 -9.04 27.06
N THR A 198 23.46 -7.89 26.87
CA THR A 198 22.66 -7.17 27.88
C THR A 198 21.21 -7.70 28.00
N HIS A 199 20.88 -8.81 27.35
CA HIS A 199 19.54 -9.41 27.22
C HIS A 199 18.47 -8.52 26.54
N LEU A 200 18.85 -7.38 25.98
CA LEU A 200 17.96 -6.53 25.19
C LEU A 200 17.74 -7.11 23.78
N ALA A 201 16.65 -6.71 23.13
CA ALA A 201 16.38 -7.14 21.74
C ALA A 201 17.44 -6.58 20.78
N ASP A 202 18.05 -7.44 19.98
CA ASP A 202 19.06 -7.04 18.98
C ASP A 202 18.47 -7.02 17.58
N HIS A 203 18.01 -5.84 17.15
CA HIS A 203 17.44 -5.65 15.82
C HIS A 203 18.46 -5.77 14.69
N ARG A 204 19.74 -5.50 14.97
CA ARG A 204 20.79 -5.56 13.94
C ARG A 204 21.08 -7.01 13.58
N SER A 205 21.28 -7.86 14.59
CA SER A 205 21.46 -9.30 14.38
C SER A 205 20.23 -9.90 13.69
N ALA A 206 19.01 -9.49 14.05
CA ALA A 206 17.81 -9.95 13.37
C ALA A 206 17.76 -9.56 11.88
N LEU A 207 18.16 -8.33 11.53
CA LEU A 207 18.27 -7.89 10.13
C LEU A 207 19.29 -8.73 9.35
N GLU A 208 20.44 -9.05 9.96
CA GLU A 208 21.47 -9.88 9.35
C GLU A 208 20.98 -11.32 9.11
N LEU A 209 20.30 -11.91 10.10
CA LEU A 209 19.72 -13.27 10.00
C LEU A 209 18.64 -13.37 8.92
N VAL A 210 17.73 -12.40 8.85
CA VAL A 210 16.69 -12.34 7.82
C VAL A 210 17.28 -12.07 6.44
N GLY A 211 18.25 -11.15 6.35
CA GLY A 211 18.96 -10.87 5.10
C GLY A 211 19.72 -12.08 4.55
N ALA A 212 20.27 -12.92 5.44
CA ALA A 212 20.90 -14.19 5.09
C ALA A 212 19.90 -15.33 4.77
N GLY A 213 18.60 -15.10 4.95
CA GLY A 213 17.54 -16.08 4.72
C GLY A 213 17.52 -17.22 5.73
N LEU A 214 18.13 -17.06 6.90
CA LEU A 214 18.27 -18.13 7.91
C LEU A 214 16.96 -18.47 8.65
N LEU A 215 15.90 -17.69 8.42
CA LEU A 215 14.55 -17.99 8.90
C LEU A 215 13.72 -18.82 7.92
N ASN A 216 14.19 -18.99 6.68
CA ASN A 216 13.48 -19.81 5.70
C ASN A 216 13.62 -21.29 6.07
N PRO A 217 12.51 -22.05 6.22
CA PRO A 217 12.57 -23.48 6.52
C PRO A 217 13.30 -24.30 5.46
N GLU A 218 13.39 -23.83 4.22
CA GLU A 218 14.13 -24.51 3.15
C GLU A 218 15.65 -24.24 3.20
N ASN A 219 16.11 -23.30 4.04
CA ASN A 219 17.53 -23.01 4.17
C ASN A 219 18.24 -24.16 4.90
N ARG A 220 19.41 -24.56 4.37
CA ARG A 220 20.26 -25.59 4.95
C ARG A 220 20.74 -25.24 6.36
N TRP A 221 20.92 -23.95 6.63
CA TRP A 221 21.27 -23.45 7.95
C TRP A 221 20.10 -22.64 8.48
N GLN A 222 19.41 -23.19 9.48
CA GLN A 222 18.30 -22.51 10.13
C GLN A 222 18.78 -21.89 11.44
N TYR A 223 18.38 -20.66 11.69
CA TYR A 223 18.56 -20.06 12.99
C TYR A 223 17.49 -20.61 13.95
N LEU A 224 17.91 -21.40 14.94
CA LEU A 224 17.01 -22.05 15.90
C LEU A 224 16.74 -21.20 17.16
N GLY A 225 17.32 -20.00 17.23
CA GLY A 225 17.33 -19.18 18.44
C GLY A 225 18.48 -19.53 19.37
N GLU A 226 18.95 -18.55 20.14
CA GLU A 226 19.87 -18.81 21.25
C GLU A 226 19.16 -19.63 22.34
N ALA A 227 19.81 -20.73 22.76
CA ALA A 227 19.41 -21.47 23.94
C ALA A 227 19.71 -20.61 25.18
N ALA A 228 18.72 -20.50 26.06
CA ALA A 228 18.87 -19.82 27.35
C ALA A 228 19.72 -20.64 28.31
#